data_AF-A0A5B7HHK8-F1
#
_entry.id   AF-A0A5B7HHK8-F1
#
_cell.length_a   1.000
_cell.length_b   1.000
_cell.length_c   1.000
_cell.angle_alpha   90.00
_cell.angle_beta   90.00
_cell.angle_gamma   90.00
#
_symmetry.space_group_name_H-M   'P 1'
#
loop_
_entity.id
_entity.type
_entity.pdbx_description
1 polymer ?
#
loop_
_entity_poly.entity_id
_entity_poly.type
_entity_poly.pdbx_seq_one_letter_code
_entity_poly.pdbx_strand_id
1 'polypeptide(L)'
;MAFVQCVNSEGDCDPFYEVLGLVTLEDVIEELIQEEIVDETDVFTDNKTKRRRQVTGRPNFTEFSNPTNQTNHKRVQISAQMLVAALQYLRTSPHVDKKRTTHSLTLPHS
;
A
#
# COMPACT_ATOMS: atom_id res chain seq x y z
N MET A 1 -4.12 15.57 -10.86
CA MET A 1 -2.70 15.78 -10.56
C MET A 1 -2.06 16.49 -11.75
N ALA A 2 -1.36 17.58 -11.53
CA ALA A 2 -0.75 18.40 -12.57
C ALA A 2 0.57 19.03 -12.07
N PHE A 3 1.51 19.26 -12.98
CA PHE A 3 2.72 20.03 -12.67
C PHE A 3 2.44 21.52 -12.82
N VAL A 4 2.92 22.31 -11.88
CA VAL A 4 2.91 23.78 -11.94
C VAL A 4 4.22 24.23 -12.56
N GLN A 5 4.16 24.98 -13.65
CA GLN A 5 5.33 25.45 -14.39
C GLN A 5 5.28 26.96 -14.54
N CYS A 6 6.43 27.63 -14.43
CA CYS A 6 6.61 29.02 -14.84
C CYS A 6 7.49 29.11 -16.08
N VAL A 7 7.36 30.20 -16.83
CA VAL A 7 8.26 30.51 -17.94
C VAL A 7 9.37 31.38 -17.39
N ASN A 8 10.59 30.86 -17.39
CA ASN A 8 11.78 31.62 -17.07
C ASN A 8 12.33 32.23 -18.37
N SER A 9 12.44 33.56 -18.38
CA SER A 9 13.00 34.33 -19.50
C SER A 9 14.20 35.18 -19.07
N GLU A 10 14.85 34.81 -17.95
CA GLU A 10 16.06 35.50 -17.50
C GLU A 10 17.26 35.09 -18.36
N GLY A 11 17.83 36.06 -19.08
CA GLY A 11 19.02 35.91 -19.92
C GLY A 11 18.77 36.18 -21.41
N ASP A 12 19.85 36.21 -22.19
CA ASP A 12 19.81 36.42 -23.65
C ASP A 12 19.46 35.14 -24.45
N CYS A 13 19.00 34.09 -23.78
CA CYS A 13 18.64 32.79 -24.36
C CYS A 13 17.13 32.61 -24.48
N ASP A 14 16.70 31.57 -25.20
CA ASP A 14 15.28 31.25 -25.39
C ASP A 14 14.58 30.91 -24.05
N PRO A 15 13.33 31.39 -23.84
CA PRO A 15 12.57 31.07 -22.64
C PRO A 15 12.37 29.57 -22.44
N PHE A 16 12.47 29.11 -21.20
CA PHE A 16 12.22 27.71 -20.84
C PHE A 16 11.20 27.57 -19.71
N TYR A 17 10.53 26.41 -19.67
CA TYR A 17 9.59 26.08 -18.61
C TYR A 17 10.35 25.49 -17.42
N GLU A 18 10.21 26.13 -16.27
CA GLU A 18 10.73 25.66 -14.98
C GLU A 18 9.59 25.06 -14.16
N VAL A 19 9.80 23.85 -13.62
CA VAL A 19 8.81 23.18 -12.78
C VAL A 19 8.90 23.72 -11.36
N LEU A 20 7.82 24.37 -10.90
CA LEU A 20 7.70 24.90 -9.54
C LEU A 20 7.24 23.83 -8.55
N GLY A 21 6.35 22.94 -8.99
CA GLY A 21 5.75 21.96 -8.10
C GLY A 21 4.68 21.10 -8.74
N LEU A 22 3.87 20.50 -7.87
CA LEU A 22 2.85 19.51 -8.18
C LEU A 22 1.60 19.88 -7.40
N VAL A 23 0.45 19.75 -8.05
CA VAL A 23 -0.87 19.99 -7.44
C VAL A 23 -1.80 18.82 -7.72
N THR A 24 -2.61 18.43 -6.75
CA THR A 24 -3.63 17.38 -6.89
C THR A 24 -5.03 17.99 -6.98
N LEU A 25 -6.04 17.15 -7.19
CA LEU A 25 -7.42 17.63 -7.12
C LEU A 25 -7.84 17.86 -5.66
N GLU A 26 -7.22 17.16 -4.70
CA GLU A 26 -7.51 17.30 -3.28
C GLU A 26 -7.18 18.72 -2.81
N ASP A 27 -6.02 19.27 -3.20
CA ASP A 27 -5.57 20.62 -2.83
C ASP A 27 -6.61 21.69 -3.19
N VAL A 28 -7.17 21.59 -4.40
CA VAL A 28 -8.18 22.54 -4.90
C VAL A 28 -9.49 22.42 -4.12
N ILE A 29 -9.88 21.19 -3.75
CA ILE A 29 -11.11 20.96 -2.98
C ILE A 29 -10.93 21.41 -1.53
N GLU A 30 -9.78 21.12 -0.91
CA GLU A 30 -9.41 21.55 0.44
C GLU A 30 -9.48 23.08 0.57
N GLU A 31 -8.96 23.82 -0.42
CA GLU A 31 -9.08 25.28 -0.45
C GLU A 31 -10.55 25.74 -0.58
N LEU A 32 -11.37 25.02 -1.34
CA LEU A 32 -12.78 25.38 -1.55
C LEU A 32 -13.64 25.16 -0.28
N ILE A 33 -13.43 24.07 0.43
CA ILE A 33 -14.21 23.71 1.63
C ILE A 33 -13.59 24.25 2.92
N GLN A 34 -12.35 24.77 2.86
CA GLN A 34 -11.57 25.25 3.99
C GLN A 34 -11.35 24.20 5.09
N GLU A 35 -11.31 22.93 4.71
CA GLU A 35 -11.07 21.79 5.59
C GLU A 35 -10.01 20.87 4.95
N GLU A 36 -9.20 20.24 5.79
CA GLU A 36 -8.23 19.22 5.34
C GLU A 36 -8.96 17.92 5.02
N ILE A 37 -8.65 17.32 3.88
CA ILE A 37 -9.16 16.01 3.50
C ILE A 37 -8.09 14.98 3.87
N VAL A 38 -8.45 14.02 4.73
CA VAL A 38 -7.54 12.94 5.12
C VAL A 38 -7.89 11.67 4.35
N ASP A 39 -7.20 11.45 3.24
CA ASP A 39 -7.34 10.29 2.38
C ASP A 39 -6.88 9.01 3.08
N GLU A 40 -7.33 7.86 2.59
CA GLU A 40 -7.01 6.55 3.18
C GLU A 40 -5.50 6.27 3.17
N THR A 41 -4.78 6.80 2.17
CA THR A 41 -3.35 6.57 1.97
C THR A 41 -2.44 7.52 2.76
N ASP A 42 -2.98 8.57 3.37
CA ASP A 42 -2.16 9.66 3.91
C ASP A 42 -1.32 9.28 5.12
N VAL A 43 -0.04 9.64 5.05
CA VAL A 43 0.95 9.43 6.12
C VAL A 43 0.82 10.52 7.19
N PHE A 44 0.42 11.72 6.78
CA PHE A 44 0.24 12.89 7.63
C PHE A 44 -1.24 13.27 7.64
N THR A 45 -1.74 13.80 8.75
CA THR A 45 -3.16 14.24 8.88
C THR A 45 -3.36 15.72 8.63
N ASP A 46 -2.27 16.46 8.46
CA ASP A 46 -2.28 17.90 8.23
C ASP A 46 -0.95 18.27 7.55
N ASN A 47 -1.05 18.85 6.37
CA ASN A 47 0.09 19.31 5.58
C ASN A 47 0.86 20.48 6.22
N LYS A 48 0.24 21.25 7.13
CA LYS A 48 0.85 22.42 7.81
C LYS A 48 1.64 22.00 9.06
N THR A 49 1.02 21.24 9.96
CA THR A 49 1.68 20.81 11.21
C THR A 49 2.49 19.53 11.04
N LYS A 50 2.43 18.87 9.88
CA LYS A 50 3.05 17.57 9.59
C LYS A 50 2.74 16.54 10.66
N ARG A 51 1.54 16.61 11.23
CA ARG A 51 1.12 15.70 12.28
C ARG A 51 1.04 14.29 11.70
N ARG A 52 1.87 13.39 12.21
CA ARG A 52 1.90 12.01 11.71
C ARG A 52 0.58 11.31 12.03
N ARG A 53 0.00 10.65 11.03
CA ARG A 53 -1.22 9.88 11.21
C ARG A 53 -0.94 8.71 12.16
N GLN A 54 -1.74 8.64 13.23
CA GLN A 54 -1.79 7.50 14.13
C GLN A 54 -2.56 6.37 13.44
N VAL A 55 -1.92 5.67 12.50
CA VAL A 55 -2.61 4.60 11.77
C VAL A 55 -2.59 3.32 12.58
N THR A 56 -3.72 2.99 13.19
CA THR A 56 -3.97 1.66 13.74
C THR A 56 -4.30 0.74 12.57
N GLY A 57 -3.34 -0.10 12.15
CA GLY A 57 -3.59 -1.14 11.13
C GLY A 57 -2.93 -0.97 9.77
N ARG A 58 -1.88 -0.14 9.60
CA ARG A 58 -1.05 -0.28 8.39
C ARG A 58 -0.39 -1.67 8.41
N PRO A 59 -0.53 -2.47 7.34
CA PRO A 59 0.28 -3.67 7.22
C PRO A 59 1.76 -3.24 7.12
N ASN A 60 2.57 -3.65 8.09
CA ASN A 60 4.01 -3.38 8.11
C ASN A 60 4.67 -4.14 6.96
N PHE A 61 4.80 -3.51 5.79
CA PHE A 61 5.38 -4.14 4.60
C PHE A 61 6.88 -4.48 4.78
N THR A 62 7.53 -3.89 5.78
CA THR A 62 8.91 -4.20 6.19
C THR A 62 9.10 -5.66 6.63
N GLU A 63 8.02 -6.34 7.01
CA GLU A 63 8.05 -7.78 7.33
C GLU A 63 8.29 -8.64 6.08
N PHE A 64 7.90 -8.16 4.89
CA PHE A 64 8.11 -8.86 3.62
C PHE A 64 9.47 -8.56 2.99
N SER A 65 10.13 -7.45 3.36
CA SER A 65 11.43 -7.06 2.80
C SER A 65 12.63 -7.72 3.50
N ASN A 66 12.45 -8.20 4.74
CA ASN A 66 13.51 -8.86 5.52
C ASN A 66 13.19 -10.35 5.77
N PRO A 67 13.36 -11.24 4.77
CA PRO A 67 13.12 -12.67 4.95
C PRO A 67 14.14 -13.39 5.87
N THR A 68 15.10 -12.69 6.48
CA THR A 68 16.28 -13.32 7.09
C THR A 68 16.47 -12.99 8.57
N ASN A 69 16.08 -13.93 9.43
CA ASN A 69 16.87 -14.37 10.59
C ASN A 69 16.24 -15.63 11.20
N GLN A 70 16.43 -16.82 10.58
CA GLN A 70 16.43 -18.11 11.29
C GLN A 70 16.83 -19.28 10.39
N THR A 71 18.05 -19.78 10.65
CA THR A 71 18.48 -21.18 10.74
C THR A 71 18.17 -22.16 9.59
N ASN A 72 19.20 -22.39 8.76
CA ASN A 72 19.78 -23.69 8.37
C ASN A 72 18.91 -24.85 7.80
N HIS A 73 17.66 -24.65 7.39
CA HIS A 73 16.93 -25.68 6.64
C HIS A 73 16.42 -25.14 5.29
N LYS A 74 16.59 -25.95 4.23
CA LYS A 74 16.23 -25.71 2.83
C LYS A 74 14.95 -24.86 2.68
N ARG A 75 15.10 -23.54 2.54
CA ARG A 75 13.97 -22.62 2.39
C ARG A 75 13.67 -22.43 0.91
N VAL A 76 12.44 -22.74 0.52
CA VAL A 76 11.90 -22.35 -0.79
C VAL A 76 11.99 -20.82 -0.89
N GLN A 77 12.74 -20.33 -1.87
CA GLN A 77 12.90 -18.90 -2.12
C GLN A 77 11.63 -18.41 -2.83
N ILE A 78 10.69 -17.87 -2.07
CA ILE A 78 9.45 -17.28 -2.59
C ILE A 78 9.67 -15.78 -2.73
N SER A 79 9.32 -15.20 -3.88
CA SER A 79 9.42 -13.75 -4.08
C SER A 79 8.40 -13.01 -3.21
N ALA A 80 8.72 -11.78 -2.81
CA ALA A 80 7.81 -10.95 -2.01
C ALA A 80 6.44 -10.78 -2.69
N GLN A 81 6.43 -10.63 -4.03
CA GLN A 81 5.21 -10.51 -4.82
C GLN A 81 4.35 -11.79 -4.76
N MET A 82 4.97 -12.96 -4.83
CA MET A 82 4.27 -14.25 -4.76
C MET A 82 3.69 -14.50 -3.36
N LEU A 83 4.42 -14.15 -2.32
CA LEU A 83 3.97 -14.27 -0.93
C LEU A 83 2.77 -13.35 -0.65
N VAL A 84 2.84 -12.09 -1.11
CA VAL A 84 1.74 -11.12 -0.97
C VAL A 84 0.49 -11.60 -1.71
N ALA A 85 0.65 -12.09 -2.95
CA ALA A 85 -0.46 -12.62 -3.72
C ALA A 85 -1.12 -13.84 -3.05
N ALA A 86 -0.31 -14.79 -2.55
CA ALA A 86 -0.81 -15.95 -1.83
C ALA A 86 -1.53 -15.54 -0.53
N LEU A 87 -0.99 -14.59 0.23
CA LEU A 87 -1.60 -14.09 1.44
C LEU A 87 -2.91 -13.35 1.16
N GLN A 88 -2.96 -12.52 0.11
CA GLN A 88 -4.19 -11.82 -0.28
C GLN A 88 -5.26 -12.81 -0.75
N TYR A 89 -4.88 -13.86 -1.48
CA TYR A 89 -5.78 -14.95 -1.84
C TYR A 89 -6.30 -15.70 -0.61
N LEU A 90 -5.44 -16.09 0.33
CA LEU A 90 -5.84 -16.79 1.55
C LEU A 90 -6.72 -15.92 2.47
N ARG A 91 -6.48 -14.61 2.53
CA ARG A 91 -7.30 -13.68 3.32
C ARG A 91 -8.68 -13.44 2.72
N THR A 92 -8.78 -13.43 1.40
CA THR A 92 -10.03 -13.09 0.70
C THR A 92 -10.84 -14.31 0.29
N SER A 93 -10.23 -15.50 0.21
CA SER A 93 -10.92 -16.72 -0.21
C SER A 93 -11.74 -17.31 0.94
N PRO A 94 -13.09 -17.36 0.83
CA PRO A 94 -13.96 -17.91 1.87
C PRO A 94 -14.03 -19.45 1.86
N HIS A 95 -13.31 -20.14 0.96
CA HIS A 95 -13.51 -21.56 0.67
C HIS A 95 -12.34 -22.45 1.11
N VAL A 96 -11.89 -22.30 2.34
CA VAL A 96 -11.09 -23.33 3.02
C VAL A 96 -11.64 -23.51 4.43
N ASP A 97 -12.90 -23.97 4.54
CA ASP A 97 -13.22 -25.11 5.39
C ASP A 97 -14.71 -25.51 5.33
N LYS A 98 -14.97 -26.78 5.66
CA LYS A 98 -16.26 -27.48 5.79
C LYS A 98 -16.73 -28.35 4.61
N LYS A 99 -15.91 -29.29 4.12
CA LYS A 99 -16.40 -30.63 3.68
C LYS A 99 -15.30 -31.70 3.79
N ARG A 100 -14.82 -32.01 5.00
CA ARG A 100 -14.15 -33.32 5.25
C ARG A 100 -14.20 -33.74 6.72
N THR A 101 -15.38 -33.75 7.32
CA THR A 101 -15.61 -34.38 8.63
C THR A 101 -17.05 -34.89 8.66
N THR A 102 -17.28 -36.03 8.00
CA THR A 102 -18.27 -37.08 8.36
C THR A 102 -18.27 -38.10 7.23
N HIS A 103 -17.45 -39.14 7.33
CA HIS A 103 -17.90 -40.51 7.11
C HIS A 103 -16.92 -41.40 7.88
N SER A 104 -17.27 -41.56 9.15
CA SER A 104 -16.75 -42.49 10.12
C SER A 104 -16.69 -43.91 9.56
N LEU A 105 -15.65 -44.62 10.02
CA LEU A 105 -15.53 -46.08 10.06
C LEU A 105 -16.89 -46.80 10.13
N THR A 106 -17.08 -47.82 9.29
CA THR A 106 -17.45 -49.19 9.70
C THR A 106 -17.08 -50.16 8.59
N LEU A 107 -16.01 -50.94 8.80
CA LEU A 107 -15.93 -52.29 8.24
C LEU A 107 -16.96 -53.16 8.99
N PRO A 108 -17.51 -54.17 8.32
CA PRO A 108 -17.46 -55.47 8.99
C PRO A 108 -16.89 -56.56 8.10
N HIS A 109 -16.17 -57.43 8.80
CA HIS A 109 -15.77 -58.77 8.43
C HIS A 109 -16.99 -59.69 8.20
N SER A 110 -16.68 -60.79 7.51
CA SER A 110 -17.45 -62.03 7.28
C SER A 110 -18.33 -62.04 6.04
#